data_AF-A0A529SVS7-F1
#
_entry.id   AF-A0A529SVS7-F1
#
_cell.length_a   1.000
_cell.length_b   1.000
_cell.length_c   1.000
_cell.angle_alpha   90.00
_cell.angle_beta   90.00
_cell.angle_gamma   90.00
#
_symmetry.space_group_name_H-M   'P 1'
#
loop_
_entity.id
_entity.type
_entity.pdbx_description
1 polymer ?
#
loop_
_entity_poly.entity_id
_entity_poly.type
_entity_poly.pdbx_seq_one_letter_code
_entity_poly.pdbx_strand_id
1 'polypeptide(L)'
;AYARFLAKPEAWSVSSPEAGKIAKLTGAKLEEVPELLKGYVFPSLEEQASDKFLGGATVKAVAATSAFLKEQGKVDAVLPDYSKYVTAKYASEALASN
;
A
#
# COMPACT_ATOMS: atom_id res chain seq x y z
N ALA A 1 10.58 3.12 -5.90
CA ALA A 1 9.57 3.15 -6.97
C ALA A 1 8.53 4.25 -6.74
N TYR A 2 7.87 4.28 -5.57
CA TYR A 2 6.81 5.24 -5.28
C TYR A 2 7.24 6.71 -5.44
N ALA A 3 8.40 7.11 -4.89
CA ALA A 3 8.92 8.46 -5.10
C ALA A 3 9.10 8.84 -6.59
N ARG A 4 9.53 7.90 -7.45
CA ARG A 4 9.68 8.16 -8.90
C ARG A 4 8.32 8.26 -9.59
N PHE A 5 7.36 7.42 -9.20
CA PHE A 5 5.99 7.53 -9.69
C PHE A 5 5.35 8.85 -9.27
N LEU A 6 5.41 9.20 -7.98
CA LEU A 6 4.86 10.47 -7.46
C LEU A 6 5.47 11.70 -8.13
N ALA A 7 6.76 11.66 -8.46
CA ALA A 7 7.43 12.77 -9.14
C ALA A 7 6.98 12.95 -10.60
N LYS A 8 6.66 11.85 -11.31
CA LYS A 8 6.24 11.85 -12.73
C LYS A 8 5.27 10.70 -13.03
N PRO A 9 4.00 10.76 -12.59
CA PRO A 9 3.05 9.67 -12.80
C PRO A 9 2.81 9.36 -14.29
N GLU A 10 2.79 10.41 -15.11
CA GLU A 10 2.59 10.34 -16.57
C GLU A 10 3.72 9.61 -17.31
N ALA A 11 4.91 9.50 -16.72
CA ALA A 11 6.01 8.73 -17.28
C ALA A 11 5.73 7.23 -17.28
N TRP A 12 4.81 6.75 -16.43
CA TRP A 12 4.37 5.36 -16.33
C TRP A 12 3.24 5.07 -17.33
N SER A 13 3.47 5.43 -18.59
CA SER A 13 2.54 5.25 -19.71
C SER A 13 2.63 3.85 -20.32
N VAL A 14 1.78 3.57 -21.31
CA VAL A 14 1.76 2.28 -22.03
C VAL A 14 3.08 1.91 -22.71
N SER A 15 3.93 2.90 -23.03
CA SER A 15 5.26 2.65 -23.61
C SER A 15 6.37 2.48 -22.55
N SER A 16 6.06 2.66 -21.27
CA SER A 16 7.04 2.55 -20.20
C SER A 16 7.40 1.10 -19.88
N PRO A 17 8.67 0.81 -19.57
CA PRO A 17 9.06 -0.52 -19.11
C PRO A 17 8.39 -0.88 -17.77
N GLU A 18 8.04 0.11 -16.95
CA GLU A 18 7.29 -0.07 -15.70
C GLU A 18 5.87 -0.59 -15.95
N ALA A 19 5.10 0.03 -16.85
CA ALA A 19 3.76 -0.43 -17.19
C ALA A 19 3.80 -1.83 -17.81
N GLY A 20 4.77 -2.11 -18.68
CA GLY A 20 5.00 -3.44 -19.25
C GLY A 20 5.28 -4.51 -18.18
N LYS A 21 6.09 -4.19 -17.17
CA LYS A 21 6.34 -5.09 -16.03
C LYS A 21 5.10 -5.33 -15.19
N ILE A 22 4.32 -4.28 -14.91
CA ILE A 22 3.06 -4.41 -14.15
C ILE A 22 2.08 -5.30 -14.91
N ALA A 23 1.82 -5.04 -16.18
CA ALA A 23 0.93 -5.85 -17.01
C ALA A 23 1.33 -7.33 -17.01
N LYS A 24 2.63 -7.62 -17.16
CA LYS A 24 3.15 -8.99 -17.10
C LYS A 24 2.93 -9.67 -15.75
N LEU A 25 3.06 -8.93 -14.64
CA LEU A 25 2.92 -9.47 -13.28
C LEU A 25 1.47 -9.65 -12.86
N THR A 26 0.58 -8.74 -13.26
CA THR A 26 -0.83 -8.73 -12.82
C THR A 26 -1.77 -9.42 -13.79
N GLY A 27 -1.36 -9.59 -15.06
CA GLY A 27 -2.24 -10.05 -16.14
C GLY A 27 -3.20 -8.99 -16.66
N ALA A 28 -3.10 -7.75 -16.17
CA ALA A 28 -3.87 -6.62 -16.70
C ALA A 28 -3.44 -6.29 -18.13
N LYS A 29 -4.34 -5.71 -18.92
CA LYS A 29 -3.98 -5.18 -20.24
C LYS A 29 -3.05 -3.98 -20.06
N LEU A 30 -2.03 -3.87 -20.90
CA LEU A 30 -1.02 -2.81 -20.81
C LEU A 30 -1.67 -1.42 -20.91
N GLU A 31 -2.72 -1.30 -21.71
CA GLU A 31 -3.46 -0.06 -21.94
C GLU A 31 -4.24 0.41 -20.70
N GLU A 32 -4.61 -0.53 -19.82
CA GLU A 32 -5.36 -0.26 -18.59
C GLU A 32 -4.43 0.15 -17.43
N VAL A 33 -3.15 -0.25 -17.46
CA VAL A 33 -2.22 -0.03 -16.34
C VAL A 33 -2.06 1.45 -15.94
N PRO A 34 -1.85 2.42 -16.85
CA PRO A 34 -1.66 3.81 -16.45
C PRO A 34 -2.88 4.39 -15.72
N GLU A 35 -4.08 3.98 -16.12
CA GLU A 35 -5.31 4.43 -15.46
C GLU A 35 -5.51 3.75 -14.12
N LEU A 36 -5.25 2.44 -14.03
CA LEU A 36 -5.29 1.69 -12.78
C LEU A 36 -4.36 2.32 -11.73
N LEU A 37 -3.14 2.74 -12.12
CA LEU A 37 -2.19 3.37 -11.19
C LEU A 37 -2.75 4.67 -10.57
N LYS A 38 -3.56 5.46 -11.29
CA LYS A 38 -4.17 6.68 -10.74
C LYS A 38 -5.22 6.40 -9.67
N GLY A 39 -5.77 5.19 -9.64
CA GLY A 39 -6.72 4.75 -8.61
C GLY A 39 -6.08 4.42 -7.26
N TYR A 40 -4.75 4.43 -7.17
CA TYR A 40 -4.02 4.09 -5.95
C TYR A 40 -3.30 5.30 -5.34
N VAL A 41 -3.22 5.28 -4.02
CA VAL A 41 -2.28 6.13 -3.27
C VAL A 41 -0.98 5.36 -3.10
N PHE A 42 0.13 5.98 -3.48
CA PHE A 42 1.48 5.45 -3.29
C PHE A 42 2.20 6.27 -2.24
N PRO A 43 2.11 5.92 -0.95
CA PRO A 43 2.63 6.77 0.12
C PRO A 43 4.15 6.97 0.04
N SER A 44 4.63 8.17 0.35
CA SER A 44 6.07 8.43 0.48
C SER A 44 6.70 7.56 1.56
N LEU A 45 8.03 7.48 1.60
CA LEU A 45 8.70 6.72 2.65
C LEU A 45 8.46 7.35 4.04
N GLU A 46 8.39 8.69 4.12
CA GLU A 46 7.99 9.37 5.37
C GLU A 46 6.55 9.02 5.76
N GLU A 47 5.62 9.06 4.79
CA GLU A 47 4.22 8.72 5.06
C GLU A 47 4.10 7.28 5.55
N GLN A 48 4.76 6.33 4.89
CA GLN A 48 4.77 4.92 5.28
C GLN A 48 5.22 4.72 6.73
N ALA A 49 6.29 5.40 7.15
CA ALA A 49 6.82 5.30 8.51
C ALA A 49 5.97 6.03 9.56
N SER A 50 5.19 7.04 9.14
CA SER A 50 4.40 7.87 10.05
C SER A 50 3.14 7.20 10.60
N ASP A 51 2.50 7.86 11.57
CA ASP A 51 1.20 7.47 12.14
C ASP A 51 0.06 7.39 11.11
N LYS A 52 0.22 8.03 9.94
CA LYS A 52 -0.72 7.92 8.82
C LYS A 52 -0.81 6.50 8.25
N PHE A 53 0.24 5.69 8.42
CA PHE A 53 0.30 4.30 7.96
C PHE A 53 0.87 3.39 9.06
N LEU A 54 2.12 2.93 8.93
CA LEU A 54 2.67 1.84 9.75
C LEU A 54 2.96 2.26 11.19
N GLY A 55 3.05 3.56 11.47
CA GLY A 55 3.19 4.09 12.83
C GLY A 55 1.90 4.03 13.65
N GLY A 56 0.73 3.86 13.03
CA GLY A 56 -0.53 3.82 13.78
C GLY A 56 -1.78 3.43 12.99
N ALA A 57 -2.14 4.17 11.94
CA ALA A 57 -3.43 4.01 11.27
C ALA A 57 -3.66 2.61 10.70
N THR A 58 -2.61 1.90 10.25
CA THR A 58 -2.74 0.53 9.76
C THR A 58 -3.24 -0.44 10.85
N VAL A 59 -2.81 -0.30 12.11
CA VAL A 59 -3.32 -1.14 13.22
C VAL A 59 -4.82 -0.89 13.42
N LYS A 60 -5.24 0.37 13.39
CA LYS A 60 -6.66 0.75 13.52
C LYS A 60 -7.49 0.19 12.37
N ALA A 61 -6.98 0.28 11.14
CA ALA A 61 -7.63 -0.26 9.96
C ALA A 61 -7.81 -1.78 10.05
N VAL A 62 -6.77 -2.53 10.46
CA VAL A 62 -6.86 -3.98 10.67
C VAL A 62 -7.92 -4.31 11.73
N ALA A 63 -7.90 -3.62 12.87
CA ALA A 63 -8.89 -3.85 13.92
C ALA A 63 -10.33 -3.60 13.44
N ALA A 64 -10.56 -2.50 12.71
CA ALA A 64 -11.86 -2.17 12.14
C ALA A 64 -12.33 -3.18 11.09
N THR A 65 -11.43 -3.62 10.18
CA THR A 65 -11.75 -4.66 9.20
C THR A 65 -12.08 -5.99 9.87
N SER A 66 -11.32 -6.40 10.89
CA SER A 66 -11.60 -7.62 11.64
C SER A 66 -12.95 -7.56 12.35
N ALA A 67 -13.30 -6.43 12.96
CA ALA A 67 -14.61 -6.21 13.57
C ALA A 67 -15.74 -6.34 12.53
N PHE A 68 -15.61 -5.65 11.40
CA PHE A 68 -16.56 -5.75 10.29
C PHE A 68 -16.73 -7.19 9.79
N LEU A 69 -15.62 -7.93 9.59
CA LEU A 69 -15.67 -9.32 9.15
C LEU A 69 -16.37 -10.24 10.18
N LYS A 70 -16.21 -9.97 11.49
CA LYS A 70 -16.91 -10.72 12.54
C LYS A 70 -18.41 -10.44 12.50
N GLU A 71 -18.80 -9.17 12.35
CA GLU A 71 -20.21 -8.77 12.19
C GLU A 71 -20.87 -9.45 10.97
N GLN A 72 -20.10 -9.63 9.89
CA GLN A 72 -20.54 -10.33 8.67
C GLN A 72 -20.46 -11.87 8.76
N GLY A 73 -20.05 -12.42 9.91
CA GLY A 73 -19.89 -13.87 10.13
C GLY A 73 -18.81 -14.51 9.26
N LYS A 74 -17.80 -13.74 8.81
CA LYS A 74 -16.67 -14.23 8.01
C LYS A 74 -15.49 -14.69 8.86
N VAL A 75 -15.44 -14.27 10.13
CA VAL A 75 -14.47 -14.73 11.13
C VAL A 75 -15.17 -14.93 12.47
N ASP A 76 -14.77 -15.96 13.23
CA ASP A 76 -15.43 -16.33 14.49
C ASP A 76 -15.06 -15.40 15.66
N ALA A 77 -13.82 -14.89 15.65
CA ALA A 77 -13.27 -14.08 16.73
C ALA A 77 -12.33 -12.98 16.21
N VAL A 78 -12.12 -11.97 17.05
CA VAL A 78 -11.18 -10.87 16.81
C VAL A 78 -10.23 -10.74 18.00
N LEU A 79 -9.03 -10.23 17.75
CA LEU A 79 -8.05 -9.94 18.80
C LEU A 79 -8.37 -8.60 19.50
N PRO A 80 -8.02 -8.45 20.79
CA PRO A 80 -8.13 -7.18 21.49
C PRO A 80 -7.10 -6.15 21.02
N ASP A 81 -5.99 -6.61 20.42
CA ASP A 81 -4.93 -5.77 19.87
C ASP A 81 -4.24 -6.45 18.68
N TYR A 82 -3.95 -5.65 17.65
CA TYR A 82 -3.26 -6.06 16.44
C TYR A 82 -1.86 -5.43 16.28
N SER A 83 -1.40 -4.63 17.26
CA SER A 83 -0.12 -3.92 17.17
C SER A 83 1.06 -4.82 16.84
N LYS A 84 1.09 -6.05 17.38
CA LYS A 84 2.16 -7.04 17.11
C LYS A 84 2.26 -7.49 15.64
N TYR A 85 1.29 -7.17 14.79
CA TYR A 85 1.28 -7.53 13.36
C TYR A 85 1.63 -6.37 12.44
N VAL A 86 1.86 -5.17 12.98
CA VAL A 86 2.20 -3.97 12.21
C VAL A 86 3.49 -3.38 12.77
N THR A 87 4.43 -3.02 11.91
CA THR A 87 5.67 -2.38 12.35
C THR A 87 6.12 -1.32 11.34
N ALA A 88 6.50 -0.16 11.87
CA ALA A 88 7.17 0.89 11.09
C ALA A 88 8.69 0.72 11.04
N LYS A 89 9.26 -0.29 11.73
CA LYS A 89 10.71 -0.45 11.92
C LYS A 89 11.48 -0.36 10.60
N TYR A 90 11.13 -1.19 9.62
CA TYR A 90 11.87 -1.26 8.36
C TYR A 90 11.68 -0.02 7.48
N ALA A 91 10.50 0.59 7.48
CA ALA A 91 10.26 1.85 6.78
C ALA A 91 11.07 3.00 7.43
N SER A 92 11.18 3.01 8.75
CA SER A 92 11.97 3.98 9.50
C SER A 92 13.47 3.81 9.27
N GLU A 93 13.96 2.56 9.27
CA GLU A 93 15.36 2.24 8.94
C GLU A 93 15.72 2.66 7.51
N ALA A 94 14.83 2.38 6.54
CA ALA A 94 15.02 2.82 5.16
C ALA A 94 14.98 4.34 5.02
N LEU A 95 14.14 5.04 5.79
CA LEU A 95 14.06 6.50 5.79
C LEU A 95 15.34 7.12 6.36
N ALA A 96 15.88 6.56 7.45
CA ALA A 96 17.12 7.04 8.06
C ALA A 96 18.38 6.79 7.20
N SER A 97 18.27 5.91 6.19
CA SER A 97 19.39 5.52 5.31
C SER A 97 19.35 6.19 3.93
N ASN A 98 18.34 7.01 3.64
CA ASN A 98 18.23 7.83 2.41
C ASN A 98 18.71 9.26 2.66
#